data_AF-A0A2J8G739-F1
#
_entry.id   AF-A0A2J8G739-F1
#
_cell.length_a   1.000
_cell.length_b   1.000
_cell.length_c   1.000
_cell.angle_alpha   90.00
_cell.angle_beta   90.00
_cell.angle_gamma   90.00
#
_symmetry.space_group_name_H-M   'P 1'
#
loop_
_entity.id
_entity.type
_entity.pdbx_description
1 polymer ?
#
loop_
_entity_poly.entity_id
_entity_poly.type
_entity_poly.pdbx_seq_one_letter_code
_entity_poly.pdbx_strand_id
1 'polypeptide(L)'
;MSWDDNSLHALTNSLPTGWGAQAALPGNVGEITVRWQARQIITELLAETDPVSEWPRAQLRALFEAHPDNPEHVLLEHLTATTELANAENGAIPVGVSARNLAAPEPVPFTRRSRNRIEAILVDKMLMTAFQPIRRLPEGHVIGVEALTRFVSDDGASADHWFSEAESVGLGTDLEFAALHRALAAAQAVPDHMFIALNLTPATCADPRIPGLLEHSQLAMDRIVIDLNGAVPLEQYASLTSAIAPLRRRGLRIAVNGAEVGFTSMDQVLELHPDIIKLDRSFIAGIEDSPGQRLRAAAMGELARHVDAVIGAQGVETPGELEAVTELGMTAAQGYLLGRPSVHPLDWNAWIRSESETAASGGPAS
;
A
#
# COMPACT_ATOMS: atom_id res chain seq x y z
N MET A 1 -15.92 -34.68 31.17
CA MET A 1 -16.93 -33.83 31.83
C MET A 1 -17.29 -32.77 30.83
N SER A 2 -18.54 -32.84 30.38
CA SER A 2 -19.18 -31.92 29.44
C SER A 2 -19.55 -30.60 30.11
N TRP A 3 -20.27 -29.78 29.34
CA TRP A 3 -20.99 -28.53 29.65
C TRP A 3 -20.25 -27.25 29.24
N ASP A 4 -20.85 -26.31 28.53
CA ASP A 4 -21.92 -26.33 27.53
C ASP A 4 -21.97 -24.90 26.97
N ASP A 5 -22.52 -24.80 25.78
CA ASP A 5 -22.86 -23.60 25.02
C ASP A 5 -24.02 -22.81 25.70
N ASN A 6 -24.22 -21.56 25.26
CA ASN A 6 -25.40 -20.72 25.49
C ASN A 6 -25.39 -19.77 26.71
N SER A 7 -25.11 -18.47 26.47
CA SER A 7 -25.84 -17.33 27.06
C SER A 7 -25.43 -16.00 26.41
N LEU A 8 -25.88 -15.77 25.18
CA LEU A 8 -26.17 -14.41 24.68
C LEU A 8 -27.65 -14.16 24.91
N HIS A 9 -28.02 -13.15 25.72
CA HIS A 9 -29.10 -12.20 25.41
C HIS A 9 -29.27 -11.13 26.50
N ALA A 10 -29.65 -9.94 26.00
CA ALA A 10 -30.30 -8.80 26.65
C ALA A 10 -29.39 -7.75 27.30
N LEU A 11 -29.32 -6.57 26.68
CA LEU A 11 -30.11 -5.41 27.13
C LEU A 11 -30.17 -4.33 26.03
N THR A 12 -31.38 -4.18 25.48
CA THR A 12 -31.82 -3.05 24.67
C THR A 12 -32.35 -1.92 25.56
N ASN A 13 -32.32 -0.70 25.01
CA ASN A 13 -33.05 0.51 25.39
C ASN A 13 -32.62 1.30 26.62
N SER A 14 -32.17 2.55 26.38
CA SER A 14 -32.71 3.77 27.02
C SER A 14 -32.16 5.03 26.31
N LEU A 15 -32.97 5.65 25.45
CA LEU A 15 -32.83 7.04 25.03
C LEU A 15 -33.55 7.95 26.04
N PRO A 16 -33.01 9.11 26.41
CA PRO A 16 -33.81 10.22 26.91
C PRO A 16 -34.06 11.24 25.80
N THR A 17 -35.33 11.43 25.50
CA THR A 17 -35.89 12.53 24.71
C THR A 17 -35.96 13.82 25.52
N GLY A 18 -35.63 14.93 24.86
CA GLY A 18 -36.33 16.21 25.02
C GLY A 18 -35.56 17.33 25.72
N TRP A 19 -35.13 18.32 24.93
CA TRP A 19 -35.52 19.72 25.08
C TRP A 19 -35.46 20.40 23.71
N GLY A 20 -36.63 20.86 23.24
CA GLY A 20 -36.74 21.72 22.07
C GLY A 20 -36.75 23.19 22.49
N ALA A 21 -36.02 24.01 21.76
CA ALA A 21 -36.45 25.35 21.32
C ALA A 21 -35.34 25.92 20.41
N GLN A 22 -35.71 26.16 19.15
CA GLN A 22 -34.90 26.85 18.16
C GLN A 22 -34.51 28.25 18.66
N ALA A 23 -33.21 28.53 18.69
CA ALA A 23 -32.66 29.86 18.54
C ALA A 23 -31.87 29.87 17.23
N ALA A 24 -32.28 30.73 16.31
CA ALA A 24 -31.73 30.87 14.97
C ALA A 24 -30.23 31.22 15.02
N LEU A 25 -29.41 30.45 14.31
CA LEU A 25 -28.01 30.77 14.03
C LEU A 25 -27.92 31.49 12.68
N PRO A 26 -27.11 32.57 12.57
CA PRO A 26 -27.01 33.38 11.37
C PRO A 26 -26.19 32.68 10.27
N GLY A 27 -26.72 32.75 9.05
CA GLY A 27 -26.02 32.81 7.75
C GLY A 27 -24.69 32.08 7.54
N ASN A 28 -24.76 30.95 6.83
CA ASN A 28 -23.92 30.56 5.69
C ASN A 28 -22.40 30.77 5.79
N VAL A 29 -21.69 29.76 6.29
CA VAL A 29 -20.31 29.45 5.85
C VAL A 29 -20.43 28.19 5.02
N GLY A 30 -20.43 28.35 3.70
CA GLY A 30 -20.80 27.31 2.74
C GLY A 30 -19.93 26.05 2.85
N GLU A 31 -20.58 24.90 2.86
CA GLU A 31 -19.94 23.61 2.63
C GLU A 31 -19.12 23.68 1.34
N ILE A 32 -17.83 23.38 1.45
CA ILE A 32 -16.95 23.22 0.30
C ILE A 32 -17.43 21.96 -0.44
N THR A 33 -18.09 22.14 -1.57
CA THR A 33 -18.56 21.03 -2.41
C THR A 33 -17.43 20.57 -3.34
N VAL A 34 -17.40 19.27 -3.68
CA VAL A 34 -16.46 18.69 -4.66
C VAL A 34 -16.49 19.48 -5.98
N ARG A 35 -17.69 19.92 -6.40
CA ARG A 35 -17.90 20.78 -7.57
C ARG A 35 -17.19 22.13 -7.46
N TRP A 36 -17.25 22.78 -6.29
CA TRP A 36 -16.55 24.04 -6.06
C TRP A 36 -15.04 23.85 -6.11
N GLN A 37 -14.51 22.78 -5.49
CA GLN A 37 -13.08 22.46 -5.49
C GLN A 37 -12.58 22.16 -6.90
N ALA A 38 -13.27 21.30 -7.64
CA ALA A 38 -12.91 20.98 -9.03
C ALA A 38 -12.86 22.24 -9.90
N ARG A 39 -13.80 23.18 -9.69
CA ARG A 39 -13.81 24.46 -10.42
C ARG A 39 -12.62 25.35 -10.05
N GLN A 40 -12.19 25.38 -8.79
CA GLN A 40 -11.00 26.15 -8.38
C GLN A 40 -9.74 25.55 -9.01
N ILE A 41 -9.57 24.23 -8.94
CA ILE A 41 -8.43 23.52 -9.54
C ILE A 41 -8.34 23.81 -11.05
N ILE A 42 -9.45 23.69 -11.79
CA ILE A 42 -9.49 24.01 -13.23
C ILE A 42 -9.10 25.48 -13.48
N THR A 43 -9.57 26.41 -12.64
CA THR A 43 -9.26 27.84 -12.79
C THR A 43 -7.77 28.12 -12.57
N GLU A 44 -7.15 27.50 -11.57
CA GLU A 44 -5.73 27.61 -11.27
C GLU A 44 -4.87 26.99 -12.38
N LEU A 45 -5.21 25.78 -12.83
CA LEU A 45 -4.52 25.11 -13.94
C LEU A 45 -4.57 25.94 -15.24
N LEU A 46 -5.71 26.57 -15.55
CA LEU A 46 -5.84 27.42 -16.74
C LEU A 46 -5.12 28.78 -16.61
N ALA A 47 -4.76 29.19 -15.39
CA ALA A 47 -4.03 30.44 -15.11
C ALA A 47 -2.50 30.28 -15.14
N GLU A 48 -1.98 29.05 -15.14
CA GLU A 48 -0.56 28.77 -15.27
C GLU A 48 -0.02 29.21 -16.65
N THR A 49 1.23 29.67 -16.69
CA THR A 49 1.88 30.20 -17.91
C THR A 49 3.09 29.39 -18.36
N ASP A 50 3.29 28.18 -17.83
CA ASP A 50 4.39 27.30 -18.23
C ASP A 50 4.19 26.82 -19.69
N PRO A 51 5.15 27.05 -20.60
CA PRO A 51 5.08 26.59 -21.99
C PRO A 51 4.95 25.07 -22.15
N VAL A 52 5.49 24.29 -21.19
CA VAL A 52 5.46 22.81 -21.24
C VAL A 52 4.04 22.28 -21.01
N SER A 53 3.23 22.98 -20.22
CA SER A 53 1.84 22.62 -19.90
C SER A 53 0.81 23.20 -20.88
N GLU A 54 1.22 23.85 -21.97
CA GLU A 54 0.30 24.56 -22.89
C GLU A 54 -0.66 23.62 -23.62
N TRP A 55 -0.19 22.48 -24.10
CA TRP A 55 -1.03 21.52 -24.82
C TRP A 55 -2.08 20.84 -23.92
N PRO A 56 -1.73 20.31 -22.73
CA PRO A 56 -2.72 19.83 -21.76
C PRO A 56 -3.73 20.92 -21.34
N ARG A 57 -3.29 22.16 -21.14
CA ARG A 57 -4.17 23.29 -20.80
C ARG A 57 -5.14 23.64 -21.92
N ALA A 58 -4.71 23.56 -23.19
CA ALA A 58 -5.61 23.75 -24.33
C ALA A 58 -6.72 22.69 -24.37
N GLN A 59 -6.39 21.42 -24.05
CA GLN A 59 -7.36 20.35 -23.93
C GLN A 59 -8.32 20.54 -22.74
N LEU A 60 -7.79 20.91 -21.57
CA LEU A 60 -8.61 21.23 -20.39
C LEU A 60 -9.58 22.38 -20.66
N ARG A 61 -9.12 23.41 -21.39
CA ARG A 61 -9.95 24.56 -21.79
C ARG A 61 -11.11 24.10 -22.68
N ALA A 62 -10.85 23.25 -23.67
CA ALA A 62 -11.88 22.71 -24.55
C ALA A 62 -12.90 21.83 -23.81
N LEU A 63 -12.45 20.98 -22.88
CA LEU A 63 -13.33 20.14 -22.07
C LEU A 63 -14.19 20.97 -21.11
N PHE A 64 -13.61 22.01 -20.50
CA PHE A 64 -14.34 22.88 -19.58
C PHE A 64 -15.36 23.78 -20.30
N GLU A 65 -15.06 24.22 -21.52
CA GLU A 65 -16.01 24.92 -22.38
C GLU A 65 -17.18 24.03 -22.82
N ALA A 66 -16.93 22.74 -23.06
CA ALA A 66 -17.96 21.77 -23.43
C ALA A 66 -18.88 21.39 -22.24
N HIS A 67 -18.35 21.39 -21.01
CA HIS A 67 -19.06 20.94 -19.81
C HIS A 67 -18.89 21.88 -18.60
N PRO A 68 -19.31 23.16 -18.70
CA PRO A 68 -19.03 24.20 -17.69
C PRO A 68 -19.73 23.98 -16.33
N ASP A 69 -20.79 23.16 -16.31
CA ASP A 69 -21.60 22.85 -15.13
C ASP A 69 -21.18 21.54 -14.43
N ASN A 70 -20.18 20.83 -14.97
CA ASN A 70 -19.68 19.56 -14.43
C ASN A 70 -18.14 19.53 -14.31
N PRO A 71 -17.55 20.42 -13.48
CA PRO A 71 -16.10 20.54 -13.35
C PRO A 71 -15.45 19.27 -12.78
N GLU A 72 -16.14 18.51 -11.94
CA GLU A 72 -15.66 17.24 -11.40
C GLU A 72 -15.38 16.19 -12.49
N HIS A 73 -16.26 16.12 -13.50
CA HIS A 73 -16.08 15.24 -14.66
C HIS A 73 -14.99 15.74 -15.61
N VAL A 74 -14.97 17.05 -15.88
CA VAL A 74 -13.94 17.69 -16.73
C VAL A 74 -12.54 17.44 -16.16
N LEU A 75 -12.37 17.59 -14.84
CA LEU A 75 -11.10 17.35 -14.18
C LEU A 75 -10.70 15.87 -14.27
N LEU A 76 -11.64 14.95 -14.06
CA LEU A 76 -11.38 13.52 -14.16
C LEU A 76 -10.98 13.08 -15.58
N GLU A 77 -11.71 13.56 -16.60
CA GLU A 77 -11.38 13.27 -18.00
C GLU A 77 -10.02 13.85 -18.39
N HIS A 78 -9.73 15.08 -17.95
CA HIS A 78 -8.44 15.70 -18.19
C HIS A 78 -7.29 14.91 -17.56
N LEU A 79 -7.42 14.50 -16.30
CA LEU A 79 -6.41 13.68 -15.60
C LEU A 79 -6.23 12.31 -16.25
N THR A 80 -7.31 11.70 -16.73
CA THR A 80 -7.24 10.40 -17.41
C THR A 80 -6.48 10.53 -18.74
N ALA A 81 -6.81 11.54 -19.55
CA ALA A 81 -6.17 11.74 -20.85
C ALA A 81 -4.67 12.09 -20.74
N THR A 82 -4.28 12.94 -19.78
CA THR A 82 -2.86 13.29 -19.58
C THR A 82 -2.04 12.12 -19.02
N THR A 83 -2.65 11.27 -18.19
CA THR A 83 -2.02 10.05 -17.68
C THR A 83 -1.83 9.01 -18.79
N GLU A 84 -2.81 8.83 -19.68
CA GLU A 84 -2.69 7.92 -20.83
C GLU A 84 -1.58 8.33 -21.80
N LEU A 85 -1.40 9.64 -22.02
CA LEU A 85 -0.33 10.18 -22.87
C LEU A 85 1.06 10.00 -22.24
N ALA A 86 1.19 10.27 -20.94
CA ALA A 86 2.43 10.02 -20.20
C ALA A 86 2.83 8.52 -20.22
N ASN A 87 1.84 7.63 -20.26
CA ASN A 87 2.06 6.20 -20.38
C ASN A 87 2.39 5.77 -21.82
N ALA A 88 1.80 6.41 -22.84
CA ALA A 88 2.05 6.11 -24.25
C ALA A 88 3.46 6.54 -24.71
N GLU A 89 3.99 7.66 -24.21
CA GLU A 89 5.35 8.13 -24.51
C GLU A 89 6.45 7.23 -23.93
N ASN A 90 6.13 6.46 -22.88
CA ASN A 90 7.04 5.48 -22.26
C ASN A 90 7.00 4.08 -22.91
N GLY A 91 6.14 3.86 -23.92
CA GLY A 91 5.84 2.53 -24.49
C GLY A 91 6.72 2.04 -25.64
N ALA A 92 7.80 2.74 -26.01
CA ALA A 92 8.63 2.37 -27.16
C ALA A 92 10.13 2.19 -26.80
N ILE A 93 10.48 1.03 -26.22
CA ILE A 93 11.86 0.53 -26.24
C ILE A 93 11.88 -0.80 -27.02
N PRO A 94 12.58 -0.89 -28.18
CA PRO A 94 12.73 -2.13 -28.90
C PRO A 94 13.70 -3.08 -28.19
N VAL A 95 13.29 -4.36 -28.12
CA VAL A 95 14.07 -5.48 -27.58
C VAL A 95 15.38 -5.64 -28.35
N GLY A 96 16.49 -5.57 -27.62
CA GLY A 96 17.77 -6.17 -28.03
C GLY A 96 19.01 -5.31 -27.82
N VAL A 97 19.49 -5.14 -26.58
CA VAL A 97 20.92 -4.95 -26.26
C VAL A 97 21.21 -5.49 -24.85
N SER A 98 22.33 -6.21 -24.72
CA SER A 98 22.92 -6.78 -23.51
C SER A 98 22.86 -5.92 -22.25
N ALA A 99 22.76 -6.64 -21.12
CA ALA A 99 23.09 -6.21 -19.76
C ALA A 99 24.13 -5.07 -19.72
N ARG A 100 23.64 -3.86 -19.44
CA ARG A 100 24.44 -2.73 -18.98
C ARG A 100 23.72 -2.15 -17.77
N ASN A 101 24.42 -2.19 -16.64
CA ASN A 101 24.23 -1.41 -15.41
C ASN A 101 22.87 -0.71 -15.30
N LEU A 102 21.96 -1.31 -14.54
CA LEU A 102 20.98 -0.53 -13.80
C LEU A 102 21.77 0.40 -12.88
N ALA A 103 21.88 1.67 -13.27
CA ALA A 103 22.45 2.68 -12.41
C ALA A 103 21.60 2.77 -11.15
N ALA A 104 22.26 2.89 -10.00
CA ALA A 104 21.62 3.30 -8.75
C ALA A 104 20.76 4.55 -8.99
N PRO A 105 19.67 4.76 -8.23
CA PRO A 105 18.86 5.96 -8.35
C PRO A 105 19.77 7.20 -8.31
N GLU A 106 19.66 8.04 -9.35
CA GLU A 106 20.40 9.29 -9.44
C GLU A 106 20.14 10.12 -8.16
N PRO A 107 21.18 10.59 -7.46
CA PRO A 107 20.99 11.36 -6.24
C PRO A 107 20.22 12.63 -6.57
N VAL A 108 18.99 12.73 -6.08
CA VAL A 108 18.17 13.94 -6.18
C VAL A 108 18.96 15.08 -5.53
N PRO A 109 19.24 16.19 -6.25
CA PRO A 109 20.04 17.27 -5.70
C PRO A 109 19.39 17.81 -4.43
N PHE A 110 20.18 17.99 -3.38
CA PHE A 110 19.78 18.64 -2.14
C PHE A 110 19.33 20.08 -2.44
N THR A 111 18.02 20.27 -2.67
CA THR A 111 17.45 21.59 -2.88
C THR A 111 16.57 21.98 -1.70
N ARG A 112 16.66 23.25 -1.28
CA ARG A 112 15.74 23.86 -0.31
C ARG A 112 14.28 23.68 -0.74
N ARG A 113 14.03 23.56 -2.05
CA ARG A 113 12.71 23.28 -2.65
C ARG A 113 12.20 21.89 -2.25
N SER A 114 13.03 20.85 -2.36
CA SER A 114 12.69 19.48 -1.95
C SER A 114 12.30 19.41 -0.48
N ARG A 115 13.13 19.96 0.41
CA ARG A 115 12.82 20.02 1.85
C ARG A 115 11.50 20.72 2.15
N ASN A 116 11.28 21.92 1.60
CA ASN A 116 10.05 22.68 1.83
C ASN A 116 8.80 21.90 1.38
N ARG A 117 8.91 21.16 0.28
CA ARG A 117 7.81 20.37 -0.26
C ARG A 117 7.46 19.18 0.62
N ILE A 118 8.47 18.46 1.13
CA ILE A 118 8.26 17.37 2.11
C ILE A 118 7.64 17.92 3.40
N GLU A 119 8.15 19.04 3.91
CA GLU A 119 7.58 19.72 5.08
C GLU A 119 6.11 20.11 4.86
N ALA A 120 5.74 20.57 3.66
CA ALA A 120 4.35 20.87 3.33
C ALA A 120 3.45 19.62 3.40
N ILE A 121 3.87 18.47 2.87
CA ILE A 121 3.11 17.22 3.01
C ILE A 121 2.93 16.83 4.47
N LEU A 122 3.97 16.97 5.28
CA LEU A 122 3.90 16.63 6.70
C LEU A 122 2.91 17.53 7.46
N VAL A 123 2.86 18.82 7.11
CA VAL A 123 1.95 19.81 7.70
C VAL A 123 0.51 19.61 7.22
N ASP A 124 0.31 19.57 5.91
CA ASP A 124 -1.02 19.53 5.28
C ASP A 124 -1.60 18.11 5.26
N LYS A 125 -0.77 17.11 5.60
CA LYS A 125 -1.10 15.68 5.67
C LYS A 125 -1.70 15.14 4.37
N MET A 126 -1.10 15.57 3.25
CA MET A 126 -1.49 15.28 1.86
C MET A 126 -1.09 13.88 1.40
N LEU A 127 -1.42 12.88 2.22
CA LEU A 127 -1.15 11.48 1.96
C LEU A 127 -2.32 10.60 2.39
N MET A 128 -2.57 9.57 1.59
CA MET A 128 -3.64 8.60 1.75
C MET A 128 -3.06 7.19 1.80
N THR A 129 -3.85 6.25 2.32
CA THR A 129 -3.51 4.82 2.31
C THR A 129 -4.41 4.10 1.31
N ALA A 130 -3.78 3.45 0.34
CA ALA A 130 -4.42 2.43 -0.48
C ALA A 130 -4.12 1.07 0.12
N PHE A 131 -5.12 0.22 0.31
CA PHE A 131 -4.90 -1.18 0.65
C PHE A 131 -4.85 -2.03 -0.62
N GLN A 132 -3.99 -3.05 -0.66
CA GLN A 132 -4.02 -4.08 -1.70
C GLN A 132 -4.20 -5.46 -1.05
N PRO A 133 -5.13 -6.30 -1.55
CA PRO A 133 -5.43 -7.58 -0.90
C PRO A 133 -4.33 -8.60 -1.13
N ILE A 134 -4.04 -9.37 -0.09
CA ILE A 134 -3.17 -10.53 -0.10
C ILE A 134 -4.06 -11.76 0.08
N ARG A 135 -4.02 -12.67 -0.89
CA ARG A 135 -4.85 -13.87 -0.92
C ARG A 135 -4.07 -15.08 -0.47
N ARG A 136 -4.74 -16.00 0.24
CA ARG A 136 -4.21 -17.33 0.51
C ARG A 136 -4.25 -18.18 -0.74
N LEU A 137 -3.23 -19.01 -0.93
CA LEU A 137 -3.21 -20.03 -1.98
C LEU A 137 -3.31 -21.43 -1.36
N PRO A 138 -4.01 -22.37 -2.02
CA PRO A 138 -4.75 -22.20 -3.28
C PRO A 138 -6.19 -21.67 -3.11
N GLU A 139 -6.68 -21.50 -1.88
CA GLU A 139 -8.11 -21.28 -1.60
C GLU A 139 -8.64 -19.91 -2.07
N GLY A 140 -7.75 -18.94 -2.29
CA GLY A 140 -8.05 -17.65 -2.90
C GLY A 140 -8.70 -16.61 -1.98
N HIS A 141 -9.01 -16.93 -0.72
CA HIS A 141 -9.62 -15.97 0.22
C HIS A 141 -8.62 -14.92 0.70
N VAL A 142 -9.09 -13.75 1.13
CA VAL A 142 -8.21 -12.63 1.51
C VAL A 142 -7.80 -12.80 2.98
N ILE A 143 -6.49 -12.90 3.22
CA ILE A 143 -5.94 -13.13 4.56
C ILE A 143 -5.34 -11.86 5.16
N GLY A 144 -5.09 -10.85 4.34
CA GLY A 144 -4.51 -9.60 4.77
C GLY A 144 -4.51 -8.56 3.67
N VAL A 145 -4.04 -7.37 4.02
CA VAL A 145 -3.86 -6.25 3.10
C VAL A 145 -2.50 -5.62 3.32
N GLU A 146 -1.92 -5.09 2.25
CA GLU A 146 -0.75 -4.23 2.34
C GLU A 146 -1.16 -2.77 2.27
N ALA A 147 -0.65 -1.95 3.20
CA ALA A 147 -0.82 -0.52 3.21
C ALA A 147 0.20 0.14 2.28
N LEU A 148 -0.31 0.76 1.22
CA LEU A 148 0.48 1.46 0.21
C LEU A 148 0.18 2.96 0.27
N THR A 149 1.22 3.75 0.51
CA THR A 149 1.09 5.20 0.58
C THR A 149 0.76 5.78 -0.80
N ARG A 150 -0.15 6.74 -0.83
CA ARG A 150 -0.48 7.54 -2.01
C ARG A 150 -0.33 9.01 -1.65
N PHE A 151 0.44 9.74 -2.43
CA PHE A 151 0.62 11.17 -2.25
C PHE A 151 -0.40 11.92 -3.11
N VAL A 152 -1.00 12.95 -2.53
CA VAL A 152 -1.87 13.87 -3.27
C VAL A 152 -0.97 15.00 -3.76
N SER A 153 -0.50 14.90 -5.00
CA SER A 153 0.38 15.89 -5.60
C SER A 153 0.12 16.09 -7.09
N ASP A 154 0.39 17.30 -7.56
CA ASP A 154 0.07 17.73 -8.93
C ASP A 154 1.07 17.22 -9.98
N ASP A 155 2.23 16.71 -9.56
CA ASP A 155 3.30 16.26 -10.44
C ASP A 155 3.22 14.76 -10.80
N GLY A 156 2.26 14.02 -10.24
CA GLY A 156 2.11 12.59 -10.50
C GLY A 156 3.27 11.72 -10.01
N ALA A 157 4.14 12.24 -9.14
CA ALA A 157 5.30 11.50 -8.65
C ALA A 157 4.89 10.23 -7.88
N SER A 158 5.63 9.14 -8.10
CA SER A 158 5.40 7.88 -7.40
C SER A 158 5.71 8.00 -5.92
N ALA A 159 5.15 7.09 -5.11
CA ALA A 159 5.46 7.03 -3.68
C ALA A 159 6.97 6.82 -3.44
N ASP A 160 7.62 5.98 -4.24
CA ASP A 160 9.05 5.71 -4.14
C ASP A 160 9.90 6.98 -4.39
N HIS A 161 9.47 7.82 -5.33
CA HIS A 161 10.12 9.11 -5.59
C HIS A 161 10.02 10.02 -4.36
N TRP A 162 8.85 10.10 -3.74
CA TRP A 162 8.63 10.91 -2.53
C TRP A 162 9.46 10.43 -1.33
N PHE A 163 9.52 9.12 -1.09
CA PHE A 163 10.33 8.56 -0.01
C PHE A 163 11.83 8.78 -0.27
N SER A 164 12.29 8.56 -1.51
CA SER A 164 13.69 8.85 -1.91
C SER A 164 14.03 10.33 -1.76
N GLU A 165 13.13 11.23 -2.15
CA GLU A 165 13.31 12.68 -2.00
C GLU A 165 13.37 13.06 -0.52
N ALA A 166 12.48 12.52 0.33
CA ALA A 166 12.49 12.75 1.76
C ALA A 166 13.80 12.26 2.41
N GLU A 167 14.28 11.08 2.03
CA GLU A 167 15.56 10.55 2.51
C GLU A 167 16.72 11.47 2.14
N SER A 168 16.76 11.96 0.89
CA SER A 168 17.81 12.87 0.41
C SER A 168 17.93 14.18 1.19
N VAL A 169 16.84 14.62 1.85
CA VAL A 169 16.79 15.85 2.66
C VAL A 169 16.78 15.59 4.17
N GLY A 170 16.94 14.32 4.60
CA GLY A 170 16.97 13.90 6.00
C GLY A 170 15.61 13.89 6.69
N LEU A 171 14.52 13.75 5.92
CA LEU A 171 13.13 13.66 6.41
C LEU A 171 12.48 12.30 6.10
N GLY A 172 13.26 11.30 5.64
CA GLY A 172 12.75 9.98 5.27
C GLY A 172 11.94 9.31 6.38
N THR A 173 12.54 9.16 7.57
CA THR A 173 11.87 8.57 8.73
C THR A 173 10.61 9.34 9.14
N ASP A 174 10.64 10.69 9.13
CA ASP A 174 9.47 11.48 9.49
C ASP A 174 8.32 11.33 8.49
N LEU A 175 8.63 11.18 7.20
CA LEU A 175 7.64 10.87 6.17
C LEU A 175 7.05 9.47 6.34
N GLU A 176 7.87 8.46 6.66
CA GLU A 176 7.39 7.12 6.98
C GLU A 176 6.50 7.11 8.22
N PHE A 177 6.82 7.88 9.27
CA PHE A 177 5.93 8.03 10.43
C PHE A 177 4.58 8.65 10.04
N ALA A 178 4.58 9.69 9.19
CA ALA A 178 3.34 10.30 8.72
C ALA A 178 2.49 9.30 7.91
N ALA A 179 3.13 8.51 7.04
CA ALA A 179 2.50 7.42 6.30
C ALA A 179 1.94 6.33 7.22
N LEU A 180 2.73 5.88 8.20
CA LEU A 180 2.35 4.89 9.19
C LEU A 180 1.14 5.34 10.01
N HIS A 181 1.12 6.60 10.47
CA HIS A 181 -0.04 7.16 11.17
C HIS A 181 -1.32 7.11 10.32
N ARG A 182 -1.24 7.43 9.03
CA ARG A 182 -2.40 7.33 8.13
C ARG A 182 -2.81 5.87 7.90
N ALA A 183 -1.84 4.98 7.70
CA ALA A 183 -2.11 3.56 7.49
C ALA A 183 -2.79 2.92 8.70
N LEU A 184 -2.31 3.18 9.92
CA LEU A 184 -2.91 2.67 11.16
C LEU A 184 -4.32 3.21 11.38
N ALA A 185 -4.59 4.47 11.04
CA ALA A 185 -5.92 5.04 11.12
C ALA A 185 -6.89 4.39 10.10
N ALA A 186 -6.46 4.20 8.85
CA ALA A 186 -7.25 3.55 7.81
C ALA A 186 -7.49 2.05 8.12
N ALA A 187 -6.51 1.39 8.74
CA ALA A 187 -6.56 -0.03 9.08
C ALA A 187 -7.64 -0.39 10.12
N GLN A 188 -8.18 0.58 10.86
CA GLN A 188 -9.33 0.34 11.76
C GLN A 188 -10.59 -0.11 11.01
N ALA A 189 -10.69 0.19 9.71
CA ALA A 189 -11.78 -0.29 8.86
C ALA A 189 -11.54 -1.72 8.31
N VAL A 190 -10.35 -2.30 8.52
CA VAL A 190 -9.98 -3.64 8.04
C VAL A 190 -10.43 -4.68 9.07
N PRO A 191 -11.19 -5.73 8.67
CA PRO A 191 -11.72 -6.75 9.58
C PRO A 191 -10.66 -7.44 10.44
N ASP A 192 -11.04 -7.77 11.69
CA ASP A 192 -10.12 -8.29 12.71
C ASP A 192 -9.42 -9.61 12.38
N HIS A 193 -9.97 -10.41 11.48
CA HIS A 193 -9.34 -11.67 11.05
C HIS A 193 -8.23 -11.47 10.00
N MET A 194 -8.12 -10.27 9.41
CA MET A 194 -7.11 -9.94 8.40
C MET A 194 -5.90 -9.26 9.04
N PHE A 195 -4.71 -9.61 8.57
CA PHE A 195 -3.49 -8.89 8.93
C PHE A 195 -3.29 -7.64 8.06
N ILE A 196 -2.50 -6.69 8.56
CA ILE A 196 -2.09 -5.48 7.83
C ILE A 196 -0.58 -5.47 7.71
N ALA A 197 -0.08 -5.46 6.47
CA ALA A 197 1.34 -5.26 6.16
C ALA A 197 1.64 -3.76 6.02
N LEU A 198 2.63 -3.29 6.76
CA LEU A 198 3.05 -1.89 6.84
C LEU A 198 4.50 -1.77 6.36
N ASN A 199 4.71 -1.03 5.29
CA ASN A 199 6.04 -0.80 4.71
C ASN A 199 6.86 0.13 5.61
N LEU A 200 8.03 -0.32 6.06
CA LEU A 200 8.97 0.48 6.86
C LEU A 200 10.40 0.15 6.49
N THR A 201 11.26 1.17 6.46
CA THR A 201 12.72 0.96 6.37
C THR A 201 13.30 0.40 7.68
N PRO A 202 14.49 -0.23 7.63
CA PRO A 202 15.24 -0.64 8.82
C PRO A 202 15.49 0.51 9.80
N ALA A 203 15.78 1.71 9.28
CA ALA A 203 16.02 2.91 10.08
C ALA A 203 14.78 3.29 10.90
N THR A 204 13.61 3.29 10.25
CA THR A 204 12.35 3.60 10.94
C THR A 204 11.95 2.48 11.91
N CYS A 205 12.16 1.21 11.56
CA CYS A 205 11.89 0.08 12.47
C CYS A 205 12.71 0.15 13.76
N ALA A 206 13.93 0.68 13.71
CA ALA A 206 14.80 0.87 14.86
C ALA A 206 14.51 2.17 15.65
N ASP A 207 13.61 3.03 15.15
CA ASP A 207 13.29 4.31 15.80
C ASP A 207 12.53 4.09 17.12
N PRO A 208 12.93 4.75 18.22
CA PRO A 208 12.32 4.59 19.54
C PRO A 208 10.84 5.02 19.61
N ARG A 209 10.33 5.73 18.61
CA ARG A 209 8.91 6.11 18.51
C ARG A 209 8.01 4.94 18.07
N ILE A 210 8.55 3.91 17.40
CA ILE A 210 7.74 2.80 16.84
C ILE A 210 6.95 2.05 17.90
N PRO A 211 7.53 1.59 19.03
CA PRO A 211 6.77 0.82 20.01
C PRO A 211 5.57 1.60 20.54
N GLY A 212 5.76 2.88 20.88
CA GLY A 212 4.67 3.75 21.31
C GLY A 212 3.61 3.91 20.22
N LEU A 213 3.99 4.15 18.97
CA LEU A 213 3.03 4.32 17.90
C LEU A 213 2.17 3.06 17.68
N LEU A 214 2.80 1.88 17.59
CA LEU A 214 2.08 0.63 17.35
C LEU A 214 1.19 0.26 18.54
N GLU A 215 1.65 0.49 19.77
CA GLU A 215 0.85 0.27 20.98
C GLU A 215 -0.44 1.08 21.05
N HIS A 216 -0.41 2.31 20.52
CA HIS A 216 -1.57 3.21 20.52
C HIS A 216 -2.44 3.08 19.26
N SER A 217 -2.09 2.19 18.33
CA SER A 217 -2.79 2.04 17.04
C SER A 217 -4.19 1.40 17.14
N GLN A 218 -4.57 0.89 18.31
CA GLN A 218 -5.79 0.11 18.58
C GLN A 218 -5.87 -1.23 17.82
N LEU A 219 -4.86 -1.58 17.01
CA LEU A 219 -4.74 -2.87 16.36
C LEU A 219 -4.08 -3.89 17.29
N ALA A 220 -4.56 -5.13 17.24
CA ALA A 220 -3.87 -6.24 17.90
C ALA A 220 -2.50 -6.46 17.24
N MET A 221 -1.46 -6.66 18.05
CA MET A 221 -0.07 -6.76 17.55
C MET A 221 0.14 -7.93 16.60
N ASP A 222 -0.57 -9.04 16.79
CA ASP A 222 -0.57 -10.22 15.93
C ASP A 222 -1.18 -9.98 14.53
N ARG A 223 -1.99 -8.94 14.38
CA ARG A 223 -2.49 -8.47 13.09
C ARG A 223 -1.47 -7.64 12.32
N ILE A 224 -0.39 -7.16 12.94
CA ILE A 224 0.57 -6.29 12.28
C ILE A 224 1.71 -7.11 11.70
N VAL A 225 1.96 -6.91 10.40
CA VAL A 225 3.16 -7.36 9.70
C VAL A 225 3.95 -6.10 9.33
N ILE A 226 5.22 -6.02 9.74
CA ILE A 226 6.12 -5.01 9.19
C ILE A 226 6.73 -5.59 7.92
N ASP A 227 6.49 -4.94 6.78
CA ASP A 227 7.18 -5.25 5.52
C ASP A 227 8.45 -4.41 5.46
N LEU A 228 9.59 -5.08 5.64
CA LEU A 228 10.88 -4.41 5.75
C LEU A 228 11.37 -4.05 4.35
N ASN A 229 11.27 -2.76 4.02
CA ASN A 229 11.65 -2.22 2.71
C ASN A 229 13.12 -1.78 2.73
N GLY A 230 13.95 -2.39 1.88
CA GLY A 230 15.37 -2.09 1.78
C GLY A 230 16.29 -3.05 2.55
N ALA A 231 17.54 -3.11 2.08
CA ALA A 231 18.61 -3.91 2.68
C ALA A 231 18.99 -3.42 4.09
N VAL A 232 19.28 -4.37 4.98
CA VAL A 232 19.86 -4.09 6.30
C VAL A 232 21.37 -4.33 6.25
N PRO A 233 22.20 -3.33 6.57
CA PRO A 233 23.65 -3.56 6.70
C PRO A 233 23.94 -4.60 7.79
N LEU A 234 24.95 -5.45 7.57
CA LEU A 234 25.29 -6.57 8.48
C LEU A 234 25.47 -6.12 9.94
N GLU A 235 26.12 -4.97 10.13
CA GLU A 235 26.36 -4.37 11.43
C GLU A 235 25.08 -3.88 12.15
N GLN A 236 23.95 -3.77 11.44
CA GLN A 236 22.69 -3.26 11.98
C GLN A 236 21.68 -4.37 12.35
N TYR A 237 21.88 -5.62 11.93
CA TYR A 237 20.94 -6.72 12.24
C TYR A 237 20.67 -6.89 13.73
N ALA A 238 21.71 -6.87 14.56
CA ALA A 238 21.57 -7.03 16.01
C ALA A 238 20.76 -5.87 16.63
N SER A 239 21.00 -4.64 16.17
CA SER A 239 20.28 -3.46 16.63
C SER A 239 18.80 -3.51 16.24
N LEU A 240 18.52 -3.81 14.97
CA LEU A 240 17.16 -3.94 14.44
C LEU A 240 16.39 -5.05 15.18
N THR A 241 16.98 -6.24 15.29
CA THR A 241 16.39 -7.39 15.98
C THR A 241 16.10 -7.07 17.44
N SER A 242 17.02 -6.38 18.13
CA SER A 242 16.81 -5.95 19.51
C SER A 242 15.68 -4.92 19.63
N ALA A 243 15.57 -3.99 18.70
CA ALA A 243 14.56 -2.94 18.72
C ALA A 243 13.13 -3.50 18.54
N ILE A 244 12.97 -4.49 17.66
CA ILE A 244 11.65 -5.07 17.32
C ILE A 244 11.28 -6.28 18.18
N ALA A 245 12.23 -6.91 18.88
CA ALA A 245 11.97 -8.09 19.71
C ALA A 245 10.82 -7.93 20.74
N PRO A 246 10.66 -6.78 21.43
CA PRO A 246 9.52 -6.57 22.33
C PRO A 246 8.17 -6.62 21.61
N LEU A 247 8.10 -6.15 20.36
CA LEU A 247 6.90 -6.15 19.54
C LEU A 247 6.61 -7.57 19.01
N ARG A 248 7.65 -8.28 18.55
CA ARG A 248 7.53 -9.68 18.12
C ARG A 248 7.01 -10.59 19.24
N ARG A 249 7.47 -10.40 20.49
CA ARG A 249 6.95 -11.12 21.66
C ARG A 249 5.44 -10.92 21.90
N ARG A 250 4.85 -9.89 21.32
CA ARG A 250 3.41 -9.59 21.40
C ARG A 250 2.63 -10.03 20.16
N GLY A 251 3.30 -10.68 19.21
CA GLY A 251 2.68 -11.23 18.00
C GLY A 251 3.04 -10.48 16.71
N LEU A 252 3.73 -9.34 16.77
CA LEU A 252 4.13 -8.63 15.56
C LEU A 252 5.00 -9.52 14.67
N ARG A 253 4.65 -9.57 13.39
CA ARG A 253 5.35 -10.36 12.38
C ARG A 253 6.18 -9.47 11.47
N ILE A 254 7.18 -10.06 10.81
CA ILE A 254 8.04 -9.37 9.86
C ILE A 254 8.00 -10.09 8.52
N ALA A 255 7.87 -9.31 7.46
CA ALA A 255 8.07 -9.73 6.09
C ALA A 255 9.37 -9.13 5.53
N VAL A 256 10.03 -9.86 4.65
CA VAL A 256 11.17 -9.37 3.87
C VAL A 256 10.96 -9.70 2.40
N ASN A 257 11.41 -8.82 1.50
CA ASN A 257 11.48 -9.13 0.07
C ASN A 257 12.66 -10.07 -0.21
N GLY A 258 12.48 -11.06 -1.08
CA GLY A 258 13.47 -12.08 -1.42
C GLY A 258 14.39 -11.72 -2.60
N ALA A 259 14.26 -10.50 -3.14
CA ALA A 259 14.67 -10.21 -4.50
C ALA A 259 15.27 -8.81 -4.76
N GLU A 260 15.69 -8.06 -3.75
CA GLU A 260 16.41 -6.82 -4.04
C GLU A 260 17.75 -7.11 -4.74
N VAL A 261 18.00 -6.38 -5.84
CA VAL A 261 19.16 -6.56 -6.72
C VAL A 261 20.44 -6.35 -5.93
N GLY A 262 21.16 -7.44 -5.69
CA GLY A 262 22.35 -7.45 -4.82
C GLY A 262 22.28 -8.46 -3.67
N PHE A 263 21.28 -9.35 -3.70
CA PHE A 263 20.86 -10.27 -2.64
C PHE A 263 19.97 -9.54 -1.62
N THR A 264 18.71 -9.96 -1.50
CA THR A 264 18.26 -10.31 -0.15
C THR A 264 19.23 -11.38 0.30
N SER A 265 20.26 -10.97 1.05
CA SER A 265 21.29 -11.90 1.48
C SER A 265 20.55 -13.03 2.18
N MET A 266 20.86 -14.27 1.83
CA MET A 266 20.40 -15.39 2.65
C MET A 266 20.71 -15.10 4.12
N ASP A 267 21.82 -14.37 4.36
CA ASP A 267 22.17 -13.73 5.63
C ASP A 267 21.02 -12.88 6.22
N GLN A 268 20.37 -11.96 5.49
CA GLN A 268 19.20 -11.21 6.00
C GLN A 268 18.07 -12.12 6.46
N VAL A 269 17.74 -13.16 5.69
CA VAL A 269 16.68 -14.11 6.06
C VAL A 269 17.10 -14.93 7.29
N LEU A 270 18.35 -15.38 7.33
CA LEU A 270 18.90 -16.19 8.41
C LEU A 270 19.08 -15.38 9.71
N GLU A 271 19.44 -14.10 9.63
CA GLU A 271 19.66 -13.24 10.79
C GLU A 271 18.35 -12.68 11.34
N LEU A 272 17.41 -12.27 10.46
CA LEU A 272 16.15 -11.68 10.90
C LEU A 272 15.09 -12.71 11.30
N HIS A 273 15.20 -13.95 10.81
CA HIS A 273 14.18 -15.00 10.97
C HIS A 273 12.76 -14.44 10.70
N PRO A 274 12.47 -14.01 9.46
CA PRO A 274 11.21 -13.39 9.12
C PRO A 274 10.07 -14.40 9.20
N ASP A 275 8.85 -13.91 9.42
CA ASP A 275 7.64 -14.72 9.41
C ASP A 275 7.12 -14.91 7.96
N ILE A 276 7.47 -13.99 7.07
CA ILE A 276 7.06 -13.99 5.65
C ILE A 276 8.24 -13.62 4.75
N ILE A 277 8.41 -14.35 3.66
CA ILE A 277 9.34 -14.01 2.57
C ILE A 277 8.50 -13.73 1.32
N LYS A 278 8.58 -12.51 0.79
CA LYS A 278 7.85 -12.06 -0.40
C LYS A 278 8.77 -12.14 -1.62
N LEU A 279 8.39 -12.91 -2.63
CA LEU A 279 9.05 -12.95 -3.92
C LEU A 279 8.43 -11.91 -4.84
N ASP A 280 9.22 -10.91 -5.22
CA ASP A 280 8.74 -9.78 -6.02
C ASP A 280 8.53 -10.14 -7.50
N ARG A 281 8.10 -9.14 -8.28
CA ARG A 281 7.85 -9.25 -9.72
C ARG A 281 9.05 -9.81 -10.49
N SER A 282 10.29 -9.59 -10.06
CA SER A 282 11.49 -10.10 -10.74
C SER A 282 11.63 -11.62 -10.68
N PHE A 283 11.01 -12.26 -9.67
CA PHE A 283 10.88 -13.72 -9.58
C PHE A 283 9.65 -14.23 -10.33
N ILE A 284 8.56 -13.47 -10.32
CA ILE A 284 7.25 -13.94 -10.78
C ILE A 284 7.04 -13.73 -12.29
N ALA A 285 7.64 -12.70 -12.90
CA ALA A 285 7.38 -12.34 -14.30
C ALA A 285 7.78 -13.41 -15.31
N GLY A 286 6.78 -14.06 -15.90
CA GLY A 286 6.96 -15.15 -16.87
C GLY A 286 7.46 -16.45 -16.27
N ILE A 287 7.23 -16.69 -14.98
CA ILE A 287 7.70 -17.87 -14.25
C ILE A 287 7.11 -19.18 -14.81
N GLU A 288 5.93 -19.13 -15.42
CA GLU A 288 5.28 -20.26 -16.06
C GLU A 288 6.16 -20.93 -17.12
N ASP A 289 6.91 -20.11 -17.89
CA ASP A 289 7.72 -20.52 -19.04
C ASP A 289 9.23 -20.51 -18.75
N SER A 290 9.64 -20.20 -17.51
CA SER A 290 11.03 -19.97 -17.14
C SER A 290 11.55 -20.99 -16.11
N PRO A 291 12.21 -22.08 -16.55
CA PRO A 291 12.81 -23.07 -15.65
C PRO A 291 13.79 -22.46 -14.65
N GLY A 292 14.53 -21.42 -15.05
CA GLY A 292 15.49 -20.72 -14.20
C GLY A 292 14.84 -19.84 -13.13
N GLN A 293 13.68 -19.24 -13.39
CA GLN A 293 12.91 -18.53 -12.36
C GLN A 293 12.23 -19.53 -11.41
N ARG A 294 11.63 -20.60 -11.94
CA ARG A 294 11.06 -21.69 -11.12
C ARG A 294 12.09 -22.28 -10.17
N LEU A 295 13.31 -22.55 -10.65
CA LEU A 295 14.41 -23.04 -9.81
C LEU A 295 14.79 -22.05 -8.71
N ARG A 296 14.90 -20.75 -9.03
CA ARG A 296 15.22 -19.70 -8.05
C ARG A 296 14.12 -19.55 -7.00
N ALA A 297 12.86 -19.56 -7.41
CA ALA A 297 11.70 -19.50 -6.52
C ALA A 297 11.64 -20.75 -5.60
N ALA A 298 11.87 -21.95 -6.15
CA ALA A 298 11.92 -23.18 -5.37
C ALA A 298 13.05 -23.17 -4.32
N ALA A 299 14.23 -22.64 -4.67
CA ALA A 299 15.33 -22.48 -3.72
C ALA A 299 14.96 -21.55 -2.57
N MET A 300 14.22 -20.46 -2.84
CA MET A 300 13.69 -19.60 -1.78
C MET A 300 12.63 -20.31 -0.93
N GLY A 301 11.80 -21.18 -1.54
CA GLY A 301 10.85 -22.03 -0.83
C GLY A 301 11.51 -22.94 0.19
N GLU A 302 12.65 -23.55 -0.16
CA GLU A 302 13.44 -24.35 0.80
C GLU A 302 14.06 -23.51 1.90
N LEU A 303 14.53 -22.30 1.59
CA LEU A 303 15.03 -21.37 2.62
C LEU A 303 13.91 -20.96 3.59
N ALA A 304 12.73 -20.61 3.07
CA ALA A 304 11.56 -20.26 3.88
C ALA A 304 11.20 -21.40 4.84
N ARG A 305 11.17 -22.63 4.34
CA ARG A 305 10.99 -23.84 5.16
C ARG A 305 12.05 -24.02 6.25
N HIS A 306 13.30 -23.63 5.98
CA HIS A 306 14.38 -23.77 6.95
C HIS A 306 14.24 -22.80 8.13
N VAL A 307 13.66 -21.61 7.90
CA VAL A 307 13.44 -20.57 8.92
C VAL A 307 11.99 -20.51 9.42
N ASP A 308 11.17 -21.50 9.07
CA ASP A 308 9.73 -21.57 9.39
C ASP A 308 8.92 -20.35 8.91
N ALA A 309 9.32 -19.75 7.78
CA ALA A 309 8.64 -18.61 7.15
C ALA A 309 7.59 -19.06 6.13
N VAL A 310 6.54 -18.25 5.99
CA VAL A 310 5.61 -18.31 4.87
C VAL A 310 6.27 -17.71 3.62
N ILE A 311 6.16 -18.37 2.48
CA ILE A 311 6.57 -17.80 1.19
C ILE A 311 5.36 -17.30 0.40
N GLY A 312 5.45 -16.06 -0.09
CA GLY A 312 4.39 -15.40 -0.85
C GLY A 312 4.88 -14.78 -2.16
N ALA A 313 4.00 -14.72 -3.15
CA ALA A 313 4.25 -14.09 -4.45
C ALA A 313 3.71 -12.65 -4.47
N GLN A 314 4.50 -11.70 -4.96
CA GLN A 314 4.10 -10.31 -5.15
C GLN A 314 4.22 -9.93 -6.63
N GLY A 315 3.22 -9.21 -7.13
CA GLY A 315 3.16 -8.79 -8.53
C GLY A 315 2.65 -9.90 -9.47
N VAL A 316 1.73 -10.74 -9.01
CA VAL A 316 1.03 -11.70 -9.89
C VAL A 316 0.05 -10.98 -10.80
N GLU A 317 0.25 -11.08 -12.11
CA GLU A 317 -0.50 -10.35 -13.14
C GLU A 317 -1.22 -11.27 -14.13
N THR A 318 -0.75 -12.51 -14.31
CA THR A 318 -1.38 -13.48 -15.23
C THR A 318 -1.86 -14.75 -14.53
N PRO A 319 -2.90 -15.43 -15.06
CA PRO A 319 -3.31 -16.74 -14.55
C PRO A 319 -2.20 -17.79 -14.60
N GLY A 320 -1.31 -17.73 -15.61
CA GLY A 320 -0.16 -18.64 -15.72
C GLY A 320 0.85 -18.43 -14.60
N GLU A 321 1.15 -17.18 -14.25
CA GLU A 321 1.98 -16.84 -13.09
C GLU A 321 1.35 -17.37 -11.79
N LEU A 322 0.03 -17.18 -11.60
CA LEU A 322 -0.70 -17.66 -10.43
C LEU A 322 -0.66 -19.19 -10.29
N GLU A 323 -0.87 -19.92 -11.37
CA GLU A 323 -0.78 -21.37 -11.41
C GLU A 323 0.64 -21.83 -11.03
N ALA A 324 1.66 -21.25 -11.67
CA ALA A 324 3.05 -21.60 -11.42
C ALA A 324 3.50 -21.34 -9.98
N VAL A 325 3.13 -20.20 -9.36
CA VAL A 325 3.48 -19.94 -7.94
C VAL A 325 2.74 -20.87 -6.98
N THR A 326 1.52 -21.27 -7.33
CA THR A 326 0.73 -22.24 -6.55
C THR A 326 1.36 -23.64 -6.62
N GLU A 327 1.77 -24.08 -7.82
CA GLU A 327 2.49 -25.35 -8.02
C GLU A 327 3.82 -25.41 -7.25
N LEU A 328 4.50 -24.26 -7.14
CA LEU A 328 5.75 -24.12 -6.37
C LEU A 328 5.53 -24.11 -4.85
N GLY A 329 4.29 -24.22 -4.38
CA GLY A 329 3.94 -24.32 -2.97
C GLY A 329 3.90 -22.99 -2.22
N MET A 330 3.82 -21.86 -2.94
CA MET A 330 3.58 -20.57 -2.29
C MET A 330 2.18 -20.53 -1.69
N THR A 331 2.05 -19.93 -0.51
CA THR A 331 0.79 -19.99 0.28
C THR A 331 0.10 -18.63 0.39
N ALA A 332 0.73 -17.57 -0.11
CA ALA A 332 0.14 -16.25 -0.22
C ALA A 332 0.48 -15.63 -1.57
N ALA A 333 -0.42 -14.82 -2.12
CA ALA A 333 -0.16 -14.06 -3.33
C ALA A 333 -0.86 -12.69 -3.35
N GLN A 334 -0.21 -11.75 -4.01
CA GLN A 334 -0.67 -10.38 -4.22
C GLN A 334 -0.30 -9.93 -5.63
N GLY A 335 -1.19 -9.17 -6.27
CA GLY A 335 -0.91 -8.62 -7.59
C GLY A 335 -2.20 -8.14 -8.27
N TYR A 336 -2.06 -7.49 -9.43
CA TYR A 336 -3.21 -6.89 -10.11
C TYR A 336 -4.26 -7.89 -10.58
N LEU A 337 -3.86 -9.14 -10.82
CA LEU A 337 -4.81 -10.23 -11.09
C LEU A 337 -5.73 -10.51 -9.87
N LEU A 338 -5.18 -10.36 -8.66
CA LEU A 338 -5.81 -10.77 -7.40
C LEU A 338 -6.54 -9.63 -6.69
N GLY A 339 -6.18 -8.39 -7.05
CA GLY A 339 -6.82 -7.16 -6.59
C GLY A 339 -5.86 -5.98 -6.72
N ARG A 340 -6.36 -4.85 -7.24
CA ARG A 340 -5.59 -3.61 -7.34
C ARG A 340 -5.61 -2.85 -6.01
N PRO A 341 -4.57 -2.05 -5.72
CA PRO A 341 -4.60 -1.12 -4.61
C PRO A 341 -5.80 -0.17 -4.72
N SER A 342 -6.52 0.04 -3.62
CA SER A 342 -7.63 1.01 -3.57
C SER A 342 -7.61 1.82 -2.29
N VAL A 343 -7.95 3.11 -2.40
CA VAL A 343 -8.16 4.03 -1.27
C VAL A 343 -9.61 4.03 -0.77
N HIS A 344 -10.51 3.30 -1.45
CA HIS A 344 -11.95 3.41 -1.21
C HIS A 344 -12.47 2.26 -0.33
N PRO A 345 -13.11 2.54 0.82
CA PRO A 345 -13.60 1.50 1.73
C PRO A 345 -14.58 0.49 1.11
N LEU A 346 -15.34 0.88 0.08
CA LEU A 346 -16.24 -0.06 -0.61
C LEU A 346 -15.49 -1.14 -1.39
N ASP A 347 -14.32 -0.82 -1.95
CA ASP A 347 -13.49 -1.81 -2.66
C ASP A 347 -12.92 -2.81 -1.66
N TRP A 348 -12.57 -2.33 -0.46
CA TRP A 348 -12.13 -3.18 0.64
C TRP A 348 -13.26 -4.13 1.05
N ASN A 349 -14.50 -3.65 1.12
CA ASN A 349 -15.68 -4.47 1.40
C ASN A 349 -15.96 -5.54 0.35
N ALA A 350 -15.62 -5.30 -0.92
CA ALA A 350 -15.77 -6.29 -1.98
C ALA A 350 -14.82 -7.49 -1.76
N TRP A 351 -13.61 -7.25 -1.26
CA TRP A 351 -12.67 -8.31 -0.88
C TRP A 351 -13.18 -9.15 0.30
N ILE A 352 -13.93 -8.51 1.20
CA ILE A 352 -14.49 -9.12 2.42
C ILE A 352 -15.76 -9.94 2.10
N ARG A 353 -16.55 -9.55 1.09
CA ARG A 353 -17.84 -10.20 0.78
C ARG A 353 -17.78 -11.45 -0.07
N SER A 354 -16.75 -11.65 -0.89
CA SER A 354 -16.62 -12.84 -1.74
C SER A 354 -16.57 -14.17 -0.95
N GLU A 355 -16.43 -14.10 0.38
CA GLU A 355 -16.32 -15.23 1.30
C GLU A 355 -17.66 -15.67 1.91
N SER A 356 -18.62 -14.75 2.10
CA SER A 356 -19.90 -15.11 2.72
C SER A 356 -20.78 -15.96 1.81
N GLU A 357 -20.69 -15.77 0.49
CA GLU A 357 -21.50 -16.51 -0.50
C GLU A 357 -20.93 -17.89 -0.86
N THR A 358 -19.61 -18.08 -0.78
CA THR A 358 -18.95 -19.38 -0.98
C THR A 358 -19.08 -20.30 0.23
N ALA A 359 -19.06 -19.76 1.46
CA ALA A 359 -19.31 -20.54 2.67
C ALA A 359 -20.81 -20.92 2.83
N ALA A 360 -21.75 -20.08 2.36
CA ALA A 360 -23.18 -20.34 2.46
C ALA A 360 -23.73 -21.32 1.41
N SER A 361 -23.00 -21.58 0.32
CA SER A 361 -23.41 -22.50 -0.76
C SER A 361 -22.91 -23.94 -0.61
N GLY A 362 -22.07 -24.22 0.40
CA GLY A 362 -21.51 -25.54 0.70
C GLY A 362 -22.31 -26.40 1.70
N GLY A 363 -23.65 -26.31 1.69
CA GLY A 363 -24.49 -27.19 2.52
C GLY A 363 -24.34 -28.66 2.13
N PRO A 364 -24.34 -29.62 3.08
CA PRO A 364 -24.06 -31.01 2.78
C PRO A 364 -25.17 -31.60 1.90
N ALA A 365 -24.79 -32.07 0.72
CA ALA A 365 -25.65 -32.95 -0.07
C ALA A 365 -25.91 -34.21 0.75
N SER A 366 -27.14 -34.38 1.23
CA SER A 366 -27.66 -35.63 1.80
C SER A 366 -28.42 -36.42 0.76
#